data_AF-A0A5Q4SGV5-F1
#
_entry.id   AF-A0A5Q4SGV5-F1
#
_cell.length_a   1.000
_cell.length_b   1.000
_cell.length_c   1.000
_cell.angle_alpha   90.00
_cell.angle_beta   90.00
_cell.angle_gamma   90.00
#
_symmetry.space_group_name_H-M   'P 1'
#
loop_
_entity.id
_entity.type
_entity.pdbx_description
1 polymer ?
#
loop_
_entity_poly.entity_id
_entity_poly.type
_entity_poly.pdbx_seq_one_letter_code
_entity_poly.pdbx_strand_id
1 'polypeptide(L)'
;QAVAQVIDRGAIANKVYGSTAEPLYSLIPSGITSHTNSFFNKYGEPSVAGAAQTLEKAGISTPVKFTLHYTTDHYGPATKAEYETLAKQLNASKLFEVDVEGTPWDKYRPAQKKGEYAVFGMGWFPDFPDPDTYIAPFLDEGNFLGLPYKSTEAQKTLIPQSRREADRSAATPAFEKLQNIVADDVPVLPVWQGKQYVASLDELTGVEWAVNSSADLQLWELARGMS
;
A
#
# COMPACT_ATOMS: atom_id res chain seq x y z
N GLN A 1 11.98 7.88 1.56
CA GLN A 1 12.50 8.14 0.20
C GLN A 1 13.52 7.11 -0.29
N ALA A 2 14.73 7.01 0.30
CA ALA A 2 15.77 6.07 -0.18
C ALA A 2 15.30 4.59 -0.25
N VAL A 3 14.55 4.14 0.75
CA VAL A 3 13.90 2.80 0.75
C VAL A 3 12.98 2.63 -0.47
N ALA A 4 12.13 3.62 -0.78
CA ALA A 4 11.20 3.58 -1.90
C ALA A 4 11.89 3.50 -3.27
N GLN A 5 13.10 4.07 -3.38
CA GLN A 5 13.93 4.08 -4.58
C GLN A 5 14.63 2.73 -4.83
N VAL A 6 14.86 1.91 -3.79
CA VAL A 6 15.52 0.60 -3.92
C VAL A 6 14.54 -0.52 -4.22
N ILE A 7 13.31 -0.42 -3.72
CA ILE A 7 12.36 -1.53 -3.77
C ILE A 7 11.81 -1.76 -5.18
N ASP A 8 12.04 -2.96 -5.70
CA ASP A 8 11.42 -3.52 -6.88
C ASP A 8 10.08 -4.18 -6.50
N ARG A 9 9.01 -3.41 -6.70
CA ARG A 9 7.62 -3.82 -6.44
C ARG A 9 7.16 -4.93 -7.37
N GLY A 10 7.61 -4.91 -8.63
CA GLY A 10 7.26 -5.93 -9.61
C GLY A 10 7.84 -7.30 -9.22
N ALA A 11 9.11 -7.31 -8.78
CA ALA A 11 9.74 -8.52 -8.26
C ALA A 11 9.05 -9.04 -7.00
N ILE A 12 8.59 -8.17 -6.09
CA ILE A 12 7.84 -8.59 -4.90
C ILE A 12 6.50 -9.21 -5.31
N ALA A 13 5.69 -8.48 -6.08
CA ALA A 13 4.37 -8.94 -6.52
C ALA A 13 4.49 -10.29 -7.26
N ASN A 14 5.38 -10.40 -8.24
CA ASN A 14 5.53 -11.62 -9.04
C ASN A 14 6.12 -12.80 -8.26
N LYS A 15 7.10 -12.56 -7.39
CA LYS A 15 7.80 -13.66 -6.70
C LYS A 15 7.01 -14.20 -5.51
N VAL A 16 6.34 -13.31 -4.78
CA VAL A 16 5.67 -13.67 -3.53
C VAL A 16 4.22 -14.07 -3.79
N TYR A 17 3.55 -13.34 -4.69
CA TYR A 17 2.11 -13.48 -4.94
C TYR A 17 1.80 -14.00 -6.35
N GLY A 18 2.76 -14.00 -7.28
CA GLY A 18 2.56 -14.53 -8.63
C GLY A 18 1.49 -13.74 -9.38
N SER A 19 0.57 -14.46 -10.03
CA SER A 19 -0.52 -13.83 -10.77
C SER A 19 -1.55 -13.14 -9.89
N THR A 20 -1.55 -13.38 -8.56
CA THR A 20 -2.61 -12.89 -7.67
C THR A 20 -2.40 -11.47 -7.15
N ALA A 21 -1.32 -10.81 -7.56
CA ALA A 21 -1.03 -9.42 -7.22
C ALA A 21 -0.42 -8.68 -8.40
N GLU A 22 -0.39 -7.36 -8.29
CA GLU A 22 0.35 -6.48 -9.19
C GLU A 22 1.04 -5.36 -8.40
N PRO A 23 2.15 -4.80 -8.91
CA PRO A 23 2.83 -3.71 -8.21
C PRO A 23 1.94 -2.48 -8.08
N LEU A 24 2.02 -1.82 -6.93
CA LEU A 24 1.22 -0.62 -6.64
C LEU A 24 2.14 0.59 -6.39
N TYR A 25 1.90 1.66 -7.13
CA TYR A 25 2.75 2.86 -7.16
C TYR A 25 2.08 4.12 -6.57
N SER A 26 1.00 3.96 -5.83
CA SER A 26 0.30 5.02 -5.10
C SER A 26 -0.64 4.42 -4.06
N LEU A 27 -1.29 5.23 -3.23
CA LEU A 27 -2.21 4.69 -2.22
C LEU A 27 -3.53 4.19 -2.80
N ILE A 28 -4.01 4.82 -3.87
CA ILE A 28 -5.27 4.43 -4.51
C ILE A 28 -4.97 3.31 -5.51
N PRO A 29 -5.59 2.13 -5.40
CA PRO A 29 -5.37 1.02 -6.33
C PRO A 29 -5.81 1.33 -7.77
N SER A 30 -5.21 0.65 -8.76
CA SER A 30 -5.43 0.83 -10.20
C SER A 30 -6.89 0.68 -10.66
N GLY A 31 -7.71 -0.08 -9.91
CA GLY A 31 -9.13 -0.29 -10.17
C GLY A 31 -10.06 0.78 -9.59
N ILE A 32 -9.53 1.79 -8.89
CA ILE A 32 -10.31 2.85 -8.23
C ILE A 32 -10.10 4.18 -8.96
N THR A 33 -11.16 4.98 -9.05
CA THR A 33 -11.12 6.33 -9.64
C THR A 33 -10.02 7.18 -9.01
N SER A 34 -9.38 8.02 -9.82
CA SER A 34 -8.29 8.91 -9.41
C SER A 34 -6.98 8.20 -9.01
N HIS A 35 -6.80 6.93 -9.40
CA HIS A 35 -5.49 6.27 -9.34
C HIS A 35 -4.42 7.03 -10.12
N THR A 36 -3.21 7.10 -9.57
CA THR A 36 -2.00 7.58 -10.24
C THR A 36 -0.83 6.64 -10.03
N ASN A 37 0.26 6.85 -10.77
CA ASN A 37 1.54 6.16 -10.56
C ASN A 37 2.57 7.05 -9.86
N SER A 38 2.17 7.82 -8.84
CA SER A 38 3.00 8.87 -8.22
C SER A 38 4.41 8.40 -7.79
N PHE A 39 4.55 7.21 -7.21
CA PHE A 39 5.87 6.67 -6.85
C PHE A 39 6.71 6.33 -8.09
N PHE A 40 6.11 5.74 -9.13
CA PHE A 40 6.84 5.44 -10.37
C PHE A 40 7.25 6.73 -11.09
N ASN A 41 6.35 7.72 -11.18
CA ASN A 41 6.63 9.02 -11.79
C ASN A 41 7.78 9.75 -11.09
N LYS A 42 7.89 9.59 -9.76
CA LYS A 42 8.94 10.24 -8.96
C LYS A 42 10.27 9.49 -8.97
N TYR A 43 10.23 8.16 -8.82
CA TYR A 43 11.43 7.36 -8.58
C TYR A 43 11.88 6.53 -9.79
N GLY A 44 10.99 6.28 -10.75
CA GLY A 44 11.23 5.40 -11.89
C GLY A 44 11.52 3.96 -11.47
N GLU A 45 12.40 3.31 -12.22
CA GLU A 45 12.91 1.98 -11.89
C GLU A 45 13.82 2.00 -10.66
N PRO A 46 13.94 0.86 -9.93
CA PRO A 46 14.81 0.74 -8.76
C PRO A 46 16.25 1.21 -9.03
N SER A 47 16.79 2.04 -8.13
CA SER A 47 18.12 2.65 -8.29
C SER A 47 18.88 2.76 -6.98
N VAL A 48 19.89 1.91 -6.81
CA VAL A 48 20.81 1.98 -5.66
C VAL A 48 21.57 3.31 -5.65
N ALA A 49 21.97 3.82 -6.82
CA ALA A 49 22.66 5.11 -6.91
C ALA A 49 21.75 6.29 -6.50
N GLY A 50 20.48 6.29 -6.91
CA GLY A 50 19.51 7.31 -6.50
C GLY A 50 19.22 7.28 -5.00
N ALA A 51 19.16 6.08 -4.41
CA ALA A 51 19.00 5.91 -2.97
C ALA A 51 20.24 6.39 -2.21
N ALA A 52 21.44 6.07 -2.68
CA ALA A 52 22.71 6.53 -2.10
C ALA A 52 22.79 8.07 -2.10
N GLN A 53 22.48 8.71 -3.23
CA GLN A 53 22.46 10.17 -3.33
C GLN A 53 21.44 10.80 -2.37
N THR A 54 20.28 10.15 -2.20
CA THR A 54 19.26 10.61 -1.24
C THR A 54 19.78 10.58 0.20
N LEU A 55 20.45 9.48 0.59
CA LEU A 55 21.03 9.34 1.93
C LEU A 55 22.19 10.31 2.16
N GLU A 56 23.06 10.50 1.15
CA GLU A 56 24.19 11.43 1.21
C GLU A 56 23.71 12.88 1.38
N LYS A 57 22.73 13.33 0.58
CA LYS A 57 22.13 14.67 0.71
C LYS A 57 21.50 14.89 2.09
N ALA A 58 21.01 13.83 2.72
CA ALA A 58 20.46 13.86 4.07
C ALA A 58 21.52 13.76 5.17
N GLY A 59 22.81 13.58 4.83
CA GLY A 59 23.89 13.40 5.80
C GLY A 59 23.80 12.09 6.60
N ILE A 60 23.11 11.07 6.08
CA ILE A 60 22.89 9.80 6.76
C ILE A 60 24.03 8.82 6.44
N SER A 61 24.65 8.28 7.48
CA SER A 61 25.68 7.24 7.34
C SER A 61 25.08 5.89 6.96
N THR A 62 25.77 5.15 6.10
CA THR A 62 25.36 3.80 5.65
C THR A 62 26.29 2.72 6.24
N PRO A 63 25.79 1.49 6.47
CA PRO A 63 24.41 1.05 6.23
C PRO A 63 23.43 1.56 7.30
N VAL A 64 22.22 1.93 6.88
CA VAL A 64 21.14 2.31 7.80
C VAL A 64 20.49 1.04 8.35
N LYS A 65 20.48 0.90 9.68
CA LYS A 65 19.99 -0.31 10.37
C LYS A 65 18.56 -0.15 10.87
N PHE A 66 17.70 -1.12 10.60
CA PHE A 66 16.35 -1.20 11.15
C PHE A 66 15.71 -2.58 10.96
N THR A 67 14.63 -2.85 11.70
CA THR A 67 13.83 -4.07 11.57
C THR A 67 12.52 -3.77 10.87
N LEU A 68 12.12 -4.63 9.93
CA LEU A 68 10.78 -4.63 9.35
C LEU A 68 9.85 -5.55 10.15
N HIS A 69 8.84 -4.97 10.80
CA HIS A 69 7.86 -5.73 11.56
C HIS A 69 6.63 -6.12 10.72
N TYR A 70 6.18 -7.36 10.86
CA TYR A 70 5.02 -7.91 10.15
C TYR A 70 4.14 -8.81 11.02
N THR A 71 2.94 -9.10 10.54
CA THR A 71 1.98 -9.97 11.22
C THR A 71 2.13 -11.42 10.77
N THR A 72 2.09 -12.37 11.70
CA THR A 72 2.23 -13.80 11.34
C THR A 72 0.93 -14.50 10.93
N ASP A 73 -0.22 -13.92 11.25
CA ASP A 73 -1.52 -14.60 11.22
C ASP A 73 -2.68 -13.77 10.64
N HIS A 74 -2.46 -12.51 10.24
CA HIS A 74 -3.54 -11.60 9.83
C HIS A 74 -3.68 -11.43 8.31
N TYR A 75 -2.57 -11.19 7.60
CA TYR A 75 -2.58 -10.86 6.16
C TYR A 75 -2.25 -12.04 5.23
N GLY A 76 -2.26 -13.25 5.79
CA GLY A 76 -2.06 -14.49 5.05
C GLY A 76 -0.63 -15.04 5.12
N PRO A 77 -0.43 -16.29 4.65
CA PRO A 77 0.82 -17.02 4.84
C PRO A 77 2.01 -16.44 4.03
N ALA A 78 1.74 -15.63 3.00
CA ALA A 78 2.77 -15.04 2.15
C ALA A 78 3.48 -13.84 2.80
N THR A 79 2.92 -13.24 3.87
CA THR A 79 3.47 -12.02 4.49
C THR A 79 4.92 -12.20 4.93
N LYS A 80 5.30 -13.34 5.50
CA LYS A 80 6.71 -13.59 5.87
C LYS A 80 7.64 -13.50 4.65
N ALA A 81 7.27 -14.13 3.55
CA ALA A 81 8.07 -14.15 2.32
C ALA A 81 8.17 -12.77 1.66
N GLU A 82 7.12 -11.94 1.76
CA GLU A 82 7.15 -10.53 1.33
C GLU A 82 8.23 -9.76 2.08
N TYR A 83 8.23 -9.83 3.40
CA TYR A 83 9.16 -9.06 4.24
C TYR A 83 10.59 -9.55 4.10
N GLU A 84 10.81 -10.86 4.01
CA GLU A 84 12.13 -11.42 3.70
C GLU A 84 12.63 -10.97 2.32
N THR A 85 11.73 -10.84 1.34
CA THR A 85 12.07 -10.33 0.00
C THR A 85 12.41 -8.84 0.03
N LEU A 86 11.65 -8.03 0.78
CA LEU A 86 11.93 -6.62 1.01
C LEU A 86 13.31 -6.42 1.67
N ALA A 87 13.56 -7.11 2.79
CA ALA A 87 14.84 -7.06 3.49
C ALA A 87 16.00 -7.49 2.57
N LYS A 88 15.80 -8.55 1.77
CA LYS A 88 16.80 -8.99 0.80
C LYS A 88 17.14 -7.92 -0.24
N GLN A 89 16.14 -7.26 -0.83
CA GLN A 89 16.37 -6.18 -1.80
C GLN A 89 17.11 -5.00 -1.16
N LEU A 90 16.70 -4.60 0.05
CA LEU A 90 17.33 -3.52 0.81
C LEU A 90 18.79 -3.86 1.16
N ASN A 91 19.06 -5.05 1.68
CA ASN A 91 20.41 -5.50 2.03
C ASN A 91 21.31 -5.66 0.80
N ALA A 92 20.75 -6.09 -0.34
CA ALA A 92 21.51 -6.22 -1.60
C ALA A 92 22.06 -4.87 -2.09
N SER A 93 21.41 -3.75 -1.74
CA SER A 93 21.91 -2.40 -2.06
C SER A 93 23.19 -2.02 -1.30
N LYS A 94 23.49 -2.71 -0.19
CA LYS A 94 24.55 -2.36 0.78
C LYS A 94 24.38 -1.00 1.47
N LEU A 95 23.30 -0.27 1.19
CA LEU A 95 22.95 0.99 1.86
C LEU A 95 22.18 0.76 3.16
N PHE A 96 21.65 -0.44 3.35
CA PHE A 96 20.81 -0.83 4.47
C PHE A 96 21.28 -2.15 5.07
N GLU A 97 21.00 -2.33 6.36
CA GLU A 97 21.15 -3.58 7.10
C GLU A 97 19.83 -3.84 7.82
N VAL A 98 19.03 -4.73 7.26
CA VAL A 98 17.60 -4.89 7.56
C VAL A 98 17.31 -6.31 7.99
N ASP A 99 16.70 -6.42 9.16
CA ASP A 99 16.14 -7.67 9.69
C ASP A 99 14.60 -7.68 9.57
N VAL A 100 13.99 -8.84 9.77
CA VAL A 100 12.53 -8.99 9.78
C VAL A 100 12.07 -9.67 11.07
N GLU A 101 10.96 -9.19 11.62
CA GLU A 101 10.38 -9.76 12.84
C GLU A 101 8.86 -9.91 12.70
N GLY A 102 8.38 -11.12 12.95
CA GLY A 102 6.96 -11.46 12.87
C GLY A 102 6.31 -11.56 14.24
N THR A 103 5.16 -10.91 14.42
CA THR A 103 4.38 -10.95 15.65
C THR A 103 2.93 -11.35 15.35
N PRO A 104 2.26 -12.15 16.21
CA PRO A 104 0.81 -12.39 16.10
C PRO A 104 0.01 -11.09 16.24
N TRP A 105 -1.13 -10.99 15.54
CA TRP A 105 -1.91 -9.75 15.41
C TRP A 105 -2.33 -9.14 16.74
N ASP A 106 -2.75 -9.99 17.67
CA ASP A 106 -3.23 -9.62 19.00
C ASP A 106 -2.20 -8.84 19.82
N LYS A 107 -0.91 -9.10 19.62
CA LYS A 107 0.22 -8.37 20.20
C LYS A 107 0.74 -7.28 19.27
N TYR A 108 0.73 -7.53 17.97
CA TYR A 108 1.25 -6.61 16.96
C TYR A 108 0.51 -5.27 16.96
N ARG A 109 -0.83 -5.27 16.87
CA ARG A 109 -1.60 -4.03 16.72
C ARG A 109 -1.50 -3.13 17.97
N PRO A 110 -1.57 -3.63 19.22
CA PRO A 110 -1.31 -2.80 20.40
C PRO A 110 0.10 -2.21 20.46
N ALA A 111 1.13 -2.99 20.15
CA ALA A 111 2.52 -2.52 20.12
C ALA A 111 2.73 -1.43 19.05
N GLN A 112 2.16 -1.65 17.86
CA GLN A 112 2.18 -0.68 16.76
C GLN A 112 1.53 0.64 17.19
N LYS A 113 0.35 0.61 17.83
CA LYS A 113 -0.33 1.83 18.31
C LYS A 113 0.45 2.59 19.40
N LYS A 114 1.32 1.91 20.14
CA LYS A 114 2.21 2.53 21.13
C LYS A 114 3.50 3.10 20.50
N GLY A 115 3.70 2.90 19.20
CA GLY A 115 4.90 3.35 18.50
C GLY A 115 6.13 2.47 18.78
N GLU A 116 5.93 1.19 19.14
CA GLU A 116 7.04 0.27 19.45
C GLU A 116 7.81 -0.21 18.20
N TYR A 117 7.29 0.06 17.00
CA TYR A 117 7.92 -0.31 15.73
C TYR A 117 8.35 0.92 14.94
N ALA A 118 9.63 0.99 14.56
CA ALA A 118 10.15 2.04 13.68
C ALA A 118 9.66 1.86 12.24
N VAL A 119 9.65 0.62 11.75
CA VAL A 119 9.14 0.25 10.42
C VAL A 119 8.26 -0.97 10.56
N PHE A 120 7.03 -0.87 10.08
CA PHE A 120 6.03 -1.92 10.16
C PHE A 120 5.19 -1.86 8.88
N GLY A 121 4.46 -2.93 8.58
CA GLY A 121 3.52 -2.89 7.47
C GLY A 121 2.17 -3.49 7.80
N MET A 122 1.24 -3.17 6.91
CA MET A 122 -0.20 -3.32 7.10
C MET A 122 -0.81 -3.53 5.71
N GLY A 123 -1.83 -4.38 5.65
CA GLY A 123 -2.78 -4.40 4.54
C GLY A 123 -3.95 -3.44 4.79
N TRP A 124 -4.54 -2.94 3.71
CA TRP A 124 -5.75 -2.13 3.74
C TRP A 124 -6.79 -2.73 2.79
N PHE A 125 -8.02 -2.87 3.28
CA PHE A 125 -9.18 -3.27 2.50
C PHE A 125 -10.16 -2.10 2.55
N PRO A 126 -10.72 -1.66 1.42
CA PRO A 126 -11.60 -0.49 1.39
C PRO A 126 -12.90 -0.78 2.12
N ASP A 127 -13.40 0.21 2.87
CA ASP A 127 -14.73 0.13 3.47
C ASP A 127 -15.85 0.46 2.46
N PHE A 128 -15.51 1.21 1.40
CA PHE A 128 -16.41 1.68 0.33
C PHE A 128 -15.59 2.02 -0.92
N PRO A 129 -16.19 2.02 -2.13
CA PRO A 129 -15.44 2.10 -3.38
C PRO A 129 -15.17 3.56 -3.79
N ASP A 130 -14.52 4.32 -2.91
CA ASP A 130 -14.16 5.72 -3.15
C ASP A 130 -12.67 5.96 -2.85
N PRO A 131 -11.96 6.77 -3.65
CA PRO A 131 -10.56 7.11 -3.39
C PRO A 131 -10.28 7.65 -1.98
N ASP A 132 -11.24 8.31 -1.31
CA ASP A 132 -11.04 8.84 0.06
C ASP A 132 -10.71 7.73 1.08
N THR A 133 -11.23 6.50 0.89
CA THR A 133 -10.96 5.36 1.78
C THR A 133 -9.47 4.97 1.79
N TYR A 134 -8.73 5.27 0.73
CA TYR A 134 -7.30 4.97 0.61
C TYR A 134 -6.40 6.13 1.04
N ILE A 135 -6.96 7.31 1.31
CA ILE A 135 -6.20 8.53 1.56
C ILE A 135 -6.42 9.05 2.98
N ALA A 136 -7.67 9.38 3.31
CA ALA A 136 -7.97 10.04 4.57
C ALA A 136 -7.56 9.22 5.81
N PRO A 137 -7.74 7.90 5.87
CA PRO A 137 -7.30 7.11 7.02
C PRO A 137 -5.81 7.21 7.32
N PHE A 138 -4.97 7.59 6.35
CA PHE A 138 -3.52 7.67 6.51
C PHE A 138 -2.99 9.10 6.63
N LEU A 139 -3.66 10.08 6.02
CA LEU A 139 -3.16 11.46 5.93
C LEU A 139 -3.94 12.47 6.78
N ASP A 140 -5.20 12.17 7.13
CA ASP A 140 -6.05 13.07 7.90
C ASP A 140 -5.60 13.12 9.38
N GLU A 141 -6.14 14.08 10.13
CA GLU A 141 -5.92 14.18 11.57
C GLU A 141 -6.42 12.92 12.28
N GLY A 142 -5.65 12.43 13.26
CA GLY A 142 -6.00 11.20 13.97
C GLY A 142 -5.94 9.94 13.10
N ASN A 143 -5.04 9.93 12.10
CA ASN A 143 -4.84 8.81 11.18
C ASN A 143 -4.85 7.44 11.87
N PHE A 144 -5.40 6.44 11.18
CA PHE A 144 -5.61 5.07 11.65
C PHE A 144 -4.35 4.36 12.13
N LEU A 145 -3.19 4.75 11.58
CA LEU A 145 -1.90 4.19 11.93
C LEU A 145 -1.27 4.86 13.16
N GLY A 146 -1.81 5.99 13.64
CA GLY A 146 -1.21 6.77 14.73
C GLY A 146 0.18 7.31 14.38
N LEU A 147 0.49 7.46 13.09
CA LEU A 147 1.79 7.99 12.66
C LEU A 147 1.89 9.49 13.01
N PRO A 148 3.08 9.98 13.40
CA PRO A 148 3.28 11.40 13.72
C PRO A 148 3.31 12.30 12.47
N TYR A 149 3.20 11.72 11.27
CA TYR A 149 3.21 12.46 10.01
C TYR A 149 2.03 13.43 9.90
N LYS A 150 2.31 14.64 9.42
CA LYS A 150 1.34 15.71 9.21
C LYS A 150 1.64 16.43 7.90
N SER A 151 0.60 16.66 7.11
CA SER A 151 0.66 17.54 5.94
C SER A 151 -0.47 18.53 6.03
N THR A 152 -0.14 19.80 6.28
CA THR A 152 -1.13 20.89 6.39
C THR A 152 -1.95 21.00 5.11
N GLU A 153 -1.32 20.87 3.95
CA GLU A 153 -2.01 20.94 2.67
C GLU A 153 -2.99 19.77 2.49
N ALA A 154 -2.58 18.54 2.81
CA ALA A 154 -3.46 17.39 2.76
C ALA A 154 -4.67 17.56 3.70
N GLN A 155 -4.40 17.91 4.96
CA GLN A 155 -5.39 17.94 6.05
C GLN A 155 -6.34 19.13 5.98
N LYS A 156 -5.84 20.33 5.64
CA LYS A 156 -6.64 21.56 5.70
C LYS A 156 -7.21 21.98 4.35
N THR A 157 -6.70 21.44 3.25
CA THR A 157 -7.11 21.85 1.90
C THR A 157 -7.62 20.67 1.09
N LEU A 158 -6.76 19.71 0.76
CA LEU A 158 -7.06 18.74 -0.30
C LEU A 158 -8.12 17.70 0.12
N ILE A 159 -8.02 17.14 1.32
CA ILE A 159 -9.03 16.20 1.83
C ILE A 159 -10.39 16.91 1.98
N PRO A 160 -10.52 18.06 2.67
CA PRO A 160 -11.79 18.78 2.75
C PRO A 160 -12.35 19.19 1.38
N GLN A 161 -11.50 19.61 0.44
CA GLN A 161 -11.91 19.94 -0.92
C GLN A 161 -12.47 18.72 -1.64
N SER A 162 -11.75 17.59 -1.63
CA SER A 162 -12.18 16.36 -2.30
C SER A 162 -13.54 15.86 -1.79
N ARG A 163 -13.85 16.06 -0.50
CA ARG A 163 -15.12 15.65 0.12
C ARG A 163 -16.31 16.56 -0.20
N ARG A 164 -16.06 17.78 -0.68
CA ARG A 164 -17.13 18.73 -1.07
C ARG A 164 -17.60 18.51 -2.52
N GLU A 165 -16.81 17.80 -3.32
CA GLU A 165 -17.17 17.49 -4.70
C GLU A 165 -18.21 16.37 -4.74
N ALA A 166 -19.40 16.70 -5.27
CA ALA A 166 -20.47 15.74 -5.47
C ALA A 166 -20.17 14.77 -6.62
N ASP A 167 -19.51 15.26 -7.68
CA ASP A 167 -18.97 14.43 -8.75
C ASP A 167 -17.57 13.95 -8.36
N ARG A 168 -17.41 12.63 -8.22
CA ARG A 168 -16.13 12.04 -7.82
C ARG A 168 -15.04 12.23 -8.87
N SER A 169 -15.40 12.35 -10.15
CA SER A 169 -14.41 12.64 -11.19
C SER A 169 -13.80 14.04 -11.02
N ALA A 170 -14.58 15.02 -10.55
CA ALA A 170 -14.13 16.38 -10.27
C ALA A 170 -13.16 16.46 -9.07
N ALA A 171 -13.20 15.47 -8.16
CA ALA A 171 -12.25 15.37 -7.05
C ALA A 171 -10.85 14.89 -7.47
N THR A 172 -10.69 14.38 -8.70
CA THR A 172 -9.45 13.77 -9.19
C THR A 172 -8.20 14.65 -8.97
N PRO A 173 -8.17 15.94 -9.33
CA PRO A 173 -6.97 16.76 -9.14
C PRO A 173 -6.51 16.85 -7.67
N ALA A 174 -7.44 16.82 -6.72
CA ALA A 174 -7.10 16.80 -5.30
C ALA A 174 -6.46 15.47 -4.90
N PHE A 175 -7.01 14.35 -5.36
CA PHE A 175 -6.45 13.01 -5.10
C PHE A 175 -5.11 12.75 -5.78
N GLU A 176 -4.92 13.23 -7.00
CA GLU A 176 -3.61 13.17 -7.68
C GLU A 176 -2.55 13.93 -6.86
N LYS A 177 -2.89 15.13 -6.37
CA LYS A 177 -1.98 15.92 -5.55
C LYS A 177 -1.70 15.26 -4.20
N LEU A 178 -2.71 14.69 -3.55
CA LEU A 178 -2.54 13.93 -2.30
C LEU A 178 -1.56 12.75 -2.49
N GLN A 179 -1.70 11.98 -3.57
CA GLN A 179 -0.79 10.86 -3.86
C GLN A 179 0.63 11.32 -4.20
N ASN A 180 0.79 12.48 -4.85
CA ASN A 180 2.10 13.08 -5.09
C ASN A 180 2.77 13.53 -3.79
N ILE A 181 2.03 14.15 -2.85
CA ILE A 181 2.54 14.48 -1.51
C ILE A 181 3.04 13.21 -0.81
N VAL A 182 2.30 12.10 -0.89
CA VAL A 182 2.72 10.82 -0.30
C VAL A 182 3.97 10.26 -0.98
N ALA A 183 4.09 10.36 -2.30
CA ALA A 183 5.32 9.96 -3.00
C ALA A 183 6.50 10.88 -2.65
N ASP A 184 6.25 12.17 -2.41
CA ASP A 184 7.26 13.15 -2.02
C ASP A 184 7.81 12.89 -0.63
N ASP A 185 6.92 12.74 0.36
CA ASP A 185 7.29 12.64 1.76
C ASP A 185 7.55 11.19 2.21
N VAL A 186 6.94 10.22 1.52
CA VAL A 186 6.97 8.78 1.83
C VAL A 186 6.61 8.45 3.29
N PRO A 187 5.47 8.95 3.81
CA PRO A 187 5.01 8.57 5.16
C PRO A 187 4.52 7.12 5.23
N VAL A 188 4.07 6.60 4.09
CA VAL A 188 3.65 5.23 3.85
C VAL A 188 4.17 4.80 2.47
N LEU A 189 4.46 3.51 2.30
CA LEU A 189 5.02 2.98 1.07
C LEU A 189 4.09 1.90 0.48
N PRO A 190 3.31 2.24 -0.56
CA PRO A 190 2.58 1.24 -1.33
C PRO A 190 3.56 0.30 -2.04
N VAL A 191 3.26 -1.01 -2.01
CA VAL A 191 4.13 -2.05 -2.59
C VAL A 191 3.39 -2.83 -3.68
N TRP A 192 2.22 -3.39 -3.36
CA TRP A 192 1.42 -4.20 -4.27
C TRP A 192 -0.07 -4.04 -3.96
N GLN A 193 -0.91 -4.41 -4.92
CA GLN A 193 -2.35 -4.58 -4.74
C GLN A 193 -2.75 -6.00 -5.14
N GLY A 194 -3.69 -6.58 -4.41
CA GLY A 194 -4.22 -7.91 -4.70
C GLY A 194 -5.21 -7.87 -5.85
N LYS A 195 -5.19 -8.91 -6.69
CA LYS A 195 -6.27 -9.16 -7.65
C LYS A 195 -7.32 -10.04 -7.00
N GLN A 196 -8.58 -9.70 -7.23
CA GLN A 196 -9.70 -10.49 -6.74
C GLN A 196 -10.05 -11.58 -7.76
N TYR A 197 -10.18 -12.80 -7.29
CA TYR A 197 -10.61 -13.95 -8.09
C TYR A 197 -11.83 -14.58 -7.43
N VAL A 198 -12.82 -14.92 -8.25
CA VAL A 198 -13.94 -15.76 -7.85
C VAL A 198 -13.82 -17.07 -8.62
N ALA A 199 -13.67 -18.17 -7.90
CA ALA A 199 -13.78 -19.51 -8.46
C ALA A 199 -15.21 -20.00 -8.20
N SER A 200 -15.85 -20.55 -9.23
CA SER A 200 -17.20 -21.08 -9.18
C SER A 200 -17.25 -22.45 -9.85
N LEU A 201 -18.29 -23.23 -9.56
CA LEU A 201 -18.61 -24.42 -10.33
C LEU A 201 -19.18 -24.00 -11.70
N ASP A 202 -18.91 -24.78 -12.74
CA ASP A 202 -19.36 -24.50 -14.12
C ASP A 202 -20.88 -24.32 -14.24
N GLU A 203 -21.65 -24.90 -13.31
CA GLU A 203 -23.12 -24.81 -13.26
C GLU A 203 -23.64 -23.48 -12.69
N LEU A 204 -22.76 -22.58 -12.22
CA LEU A 204 -23.13 -21.29 -11.64
C LEU A 204 -22.97 -20.16 -12.66
N THR A 205 -24.00 -19.33 -12.78
CA THR A 205 -24.02 -18.11 -13.59
C THR A 205 -24.07 -16.86 -12.70
N GLY A 206 -23.72 -15.70 -13.25
CA GLY A 206 -23.72 -14.42 -12.50
C GLY A 206 -22.48 -14.21 -11.63
N VAL A 207 -21.46 -15.06 -11.81
CA VAL A 207 -20.20 -15.04 -11.08
C VAL A 207 -19.41 -13.76 -11.35
N GLU A 208 -19.54 -13.21 -12.56
CA GLU A 208 -18.94 -11.95 -12.97
C GLU A 208 -19.48 -10.73 -12.21
N TRP A 209 -20.64 -10.84 -11.57
CA TRP A 209 -21.26 -9.80 -10.72
C TRP A 209 -21.12 -10.10 -9.22
N ALA A 210 -20.60 -11.28 -8.87
CA ALA A 210 -20.57 -11.75 -7.50
C ALA A 210 -19.57 -11.02 -6.59
N VAL A 211 -18.68 -10.19 -7.13
CA VAL A 211 -17.78 -9.33 -6.34
C VAL A 211 -17.89 -7.89 -6.82
N ASN A 212 -18.21 -6.98 -5.90
CA ASN A 212 -18.31 -5.55 -6.21
C ASN A 212 -16.94 -4.86 -6.10
N SER A 213 -16.89 -3.57 -6.46
CA SER A 213 -15.68 -2.73 -6.37
C SER A 213 -15.19 -2.46 -4.94
N SER A 214 -15.95 -2.85 -3.92
CA SER A 214 -15.56 -2.79 -2.50
C SER A 214 -15.08 -4.14 -1.97
N ALA A 215 -14.85 -5.12 -2.85
CA ALA A 215 -14.46 -6.48 -2.50
C ALA A 215 -15.53 -7.32 -1.78
N ASP A 216 -16.79 -6.86 -1.72
CA ASP A 216 -17.87 -7.62 -1.08
C ASP A 216 -18.42 -8.70 -2.01
N LEU A 217 -18.70 -9.87 -1.42
CA LEU A 217 -19.31 -11.00 -2.12
C LEU A 217 -20.83 -10.85 -2.19
N GLN A 218 -21.35 -10.61 -3.38
CA GLN A 218 -22.77 -10.49 -3.71
C GLN A 218 -23.35 -11.84 -4.10
N LEU A 219 -23.52 -12.72 -3.11
CA LEU A 219 -24.00 -14.10 -3.33
C LEU A 219 -25.39 -14.17 -4.00
N TRP A 220 -26.19 -13.10 -3.93
CA TRP A 220 -27.51 -13.02 -4.57
C TRP A 220 -27.44 -12.86 -6.09
N GLU A 221 -26.28 -12.49 -6.65
CA GLU A 221 -26.06 -12.46 -8.11
C GLU A 221 -25.85 -13.87 -8.68
N LEU A 222 -25.57 -14.87 -7.83
CA LEU A 222 -25.34 -16.24 -8.25
C LEU A 222 -26.66 -16.95 -8.54
N ALA A 223 -26.76 -17.54 -9.73
CA ALA A 223 -27.85 -18.43 -10.12
C ALA A 223 -27.32 -19.78 -10.62
N ARG A 224 -28.17 -20.80 -10.64
CA ARG A 224 -27.87 -22.02 -11.39
C ARG A 224 -28.14 -21.77 -12.86
N GLY A 225 -27.17 -22.05 -13.71
CA GLY A 225 -27.38 -22.11 -15.15
C GLY A 225 -28.43 -23.18 -15.47
N MET A 226 -29.39 -22.84 -16.32
CA MET A 226 -30.23 -23.88 -16.93
C MET A 226 -29.37 -24.57 -17.99
N SER A 227 -29.17 -25.88 -17.84
CA SER A 227 -28.54 -26.71 -18.88
C SER A 227 -29.35 -26.71 -20.17
#